data_AF-A0A4Y2WQB2-F1
#
_entry.id   AF-A0A4Y2WQB2-F1
#
_cell.length_a   1.000
_cell.length_b   1.000
_cell.length_c   1.000
_cell.angle_alpha   90.00
_cell.angle_beta   90.00
_cell.angle_gamma   90.00
#
_symmetry.space_group_name_H-M   'P 1'
#
loop_
_entity.id
_entity.type
_entity.pdbx_description
1 polymer ?
#
loop_
_entity_poly.entity_id
_entity_poly.type
_entity_poly.pdbx_seq_one_letter_code
_entity_poly.pdbx_strand_id
1 'polypeptide(L)'
;MKETYEILKHMLSSIEYSKHSWHIRADLKVIAVLVGLQAGYTKFVFAFCASGTVGTEKKRYIKKVWPKRQFLIPGVKNGKNEPLSASKKILLPPLHIKLGLMKNFVKAMDCGGSGFRYLRLKFPKVSETKIKEGIFVGPQFRQLMKSGV
;
A
#
# COMPACT_ATOMS: atom_id res chain seq x y z
N MET A 1 4.30 -6.07 -19.31
CA MET A 1 4.71 -7.25 -18.50
C MET A 1 3.70 -7.42 -17.37
N LYS A 2 3.18 -8.64 -17.12
CA LYS A 2 2.23 -8.88 -16.03
C LYS A 2 2.99 -9.20 -14.73
N GLU A 3 2.54 -8.64 -13.61
CA GLU A 3 3.11 -8.92 -12.28
C GLU A 3 2.49 -10.19 -11.70
N THR A 4 2.89 -11.35 -12.21
CA THR A 4 2.44 -12.66 -11.69
C THR A 4 3.47 -13.28 -10.77
N TYR A 5 3.02 -14.22 -9.94
CA TYR A 5 3.89 -14.97 -9.03
C TYR A 5 5.00 -15.71 -9.77
N GLU A 6 4.67 -16.41 -10.85
CA GLU A 6 5.66 -17.17 -11.63
C GLU A 6 6.72 -16.28 -12.28
N ILE A 7 6.32 -15.11 -12.80
CA ILE A 7 7.25 -14.16 -13.40
C ILE A 7 8.22 -13.62 -12.33
N LEU A 8 7.70 -13.24 -11.16
CA LEU A 8 8.55 -12.75 -10.07
C LEU A 8 9.45 -13.85 -9.51
N LYS A 9 8.97 -15.09 -9.40
CA LYS A 9 9.76 -16.25 -9.00
C LYS A 9 10.93 -16.47 -9.97
N HIS A 10 10.65 -16.49 -11.27
CA HIS A 10 11.67 -16.63 -12.30
C HIS A 10 12.70 -15.50 -12.23
N MET A 11 12.25 -14.25 -12.12
CA MET A 11 13.15 -13.09 -11.99
C MET A 11 14.08 -13.19 -10.78
N LEU A 12 13.55 -13.58 -9.61
CA LEU A 12 14.34 -13.72 -8.39
C LEU A 12 15.38 -14.86 -8.51
N SER A 13 15.03 -15.94 -9.22
CA SER A 13 15.98 -17.01 -9.53
C SER A 13 17.08 -16.53 -10.47
N SER A 14 16.76 -15.75 -11.51
CA SER A 14 17.74 -15.25 -12.48
C SER A 14 18.79 -14.31 -11.87
N ILE A 15 18.45 -13.62 -10.77
CA ILE A 15 19.37 -12.74 -10.03
C ILE A 15 19.98 -13.42 -8.80
N GLU A 16 19.77 -14.73 -8.65
CA GLU A 16 20.26 -15.53 -7.52
C GLU A 16 19.90 -14.92 -6.14
N TYR A 17 18.69 -14.40 -6.01
CA TYR A 17 18.27 -13.63 -4.82
C TYR A 17 18.48 -14.40 -3.51
N SER A 18 18.34 -15.72 -3.52
CA SER A 18 18.58 -16.59 -2.36
C SER A 18 19.99 -16.45 -1.79
N LYS A 19 21.01 -16.24 -2.62
CA LYS A 19 22.41 -16.07 -2.19
C LYS A 19 22.64 -14.73 -1.51
N HIS A 20 22.03 -13.67 -2.03
CA HIS A 20 22.33 -12.30 -1.60
C HIS A 20 21.35 -11.72 -0.58
N SER A 21 20.11 -12.20 -0.54
CA SER A 21 19.10 -11.82 0.44
C SER A 21 18.94 -10.30 0.61
N TRP A 22 18.95 -9.56 -0.50
CA TRP A 22 18.84 -8.10 -0.54
C TRP A 22 17.50 -7.59 0.01
N HIS A 23 17.47 -6.33 0.44
CA HIS A 23 16.22 -5.67 0.78
C HIS A 23 15.45 -5.29 -0.49
N ILE A 24 14.18 -5.68 -0.58
CA ILE A 24 13.31 -5.38 -1.71
C ILE A 24 12.39 -4.22 -1.35
N ARG A 25 12.38 -3.18 -2.18
CA ARG A 25 11.38 -2.10 -2.14
C ARG A 25 10.61 -2.11 -3.45
N ALA A 26 9.30 -2.31 -3.37
CA ALA A 26 8.44 -2.35 -4.54
C ALA A 26 7.06 -1.77 -4.22
N ASP A 27 6.19 -1.65 -5.23
CA ASP A 27 4.80 -1.28 -5.03
C ASP A 27 4.07 -2.31 -4.14
N LEU A 28 3.02 -1.87 -3.44
CA LEU A 28 2.23 -2.72 -2.54
C LEU A 28 1.69 -3.98 -3.24
N LYS A 29 1.35 -3.88 -4.53
CA LYS A 29 0.88 -5.02 -5.32
C LYS A 29 1.98 -6.07 -5.53
N VAL A 30 3.19 -5.66 -5.88
CA VAL A 30 4.35 -6.56 -6.02
C VAL A 30 4.72 -7.15 -4.66
N ILE A 31 4.70 -6.35 -3.60
CA ILE A 31 4.94 -6.82 -2.23
C ILE A 31 3.94 -7.92 -1.86
N ALA A 32 2.65 -7.76 -2.17
CA ALA A 32 1.64 -8.77 -1.91
C ALA A 32 1.97 -10.10 -2.61
N VAL A 33 2.46 -10.06 -3.85
CA VAL A 33 2.87 -11.28 -4.57
C VAL A 33 4.13 -11.90 -3.95
N LEU A 34 5.12 -11.08 -3.58
CA LEU A 34 6.37 -11.54 -2.95
C LEU A 34 6.13 -12.23 -1.59
N VAL A 35 5.15 -11.75 -0.82
CA VAL A 35 4.76 -12.39 0.44
C VAL A 35 3.71 -13.50 0.27
N GLY A 36 3.33 -13.82 -0.97
CA GLY A 36 2.39 -14.90 -1.26
C GLY A 36 0.92 -14.59 -0.94
N LEU A 37 0.52 -13.32 -0.83
CA LEU A 37 -0.87 -12.92 -0.58
C LEU A 37 -1.72 -12.94 -1.87
N GLN A 38 -3.02 -13.18 -1.72
CA GLN A 38 -3.96 -13.04 -2.83
C GLN A 38 -4.16 -11.56 -3.20
N ALA A 39 -3.92 -11.23 -4.46
CA ALA A 39 -4.19 -9.90 -5.00
C ALA A 39 -5.70 -9.60 -5.01
N GLY A 40 -6.08 -8.36 -4.70
CA GLY A 40 -7.48 -7.91 -4.71
C GLY A 40 -8.33 -8.32 -3.50
N TYR A 41 -7.76 -9.08 -2.56
CA TYR A 41 -8.50 -9.48 -1.36
C TYR A 41 -8.47 -8.37 -0.30
N THR A 42 -9.64 -7.86 0.06
CA THR A 42 -9.79 -6.72 0.97
C THR A 42 -9.75 -7.09 2.44
N LYS A 43 -9.86 -8.38 2.80
CA LYS A 43 -9.75 -8.86 4.19
C LYS A 43 -8.31 -9.30 4.47
N PHE A 44 -7.75 -9.06 5.67
CA PHE A 44 -6.36 -9.46 6.00
C PHE A 44 -5.26 -8.85 5.09
N VAL A 45 -5.45 -7.59 4.67
CA VAL A 45 -4.59 -6.86 3.70
C VAL A 45 -3.13 -6.75 4.15
N PHE A 46 -2.86 -6.74 5.46
CA PHE A 46 -1.49 -6.55 5.96
C PHE A 46 -0.70 -7.86 6.00
N ALA A 47 0.37 -7.89 5.21
CA ALA A 47 1.41 -8.91 5.25
C ALA A 47 2.10 -9.00 6.62
N PHE A 48 2.18 -7.88 7.35
CA PHE A 48 2.98 -7.76 8.57
C PHE A 48 2.20 -7.97 9.87
N CYS A 49 0.88 -7.78 9.84
CA CYS A 49 0.03 -7.80 11.04
C CYS A 49 -1.17 -8.73 10.83
N ALA A 50 -1.50 -9.52 11.85
CA ALA A 50 -2.73 -10.28 11.87
C ALA A 50 -3.90 -9.33 12.23
N SER A 51 -4.41 -8.61 11.24
CA SER A 51 -5.71 -7.93 11.39
C SER A 51 -6.83 -8.97 11.33
N GLY A 52 -7.90 -8.83 12.13
CA GLY A 52 -9.10 -9.67 11.99
C GLY A 52 -9.82 -9.46 10.66
N THR A 53 -10.84 -10.29 10.39
CA THR A 53 -11.72 -10.16 9.22
C THR A 53 -12.20 -8.72 9.02
N VAL A 54 -12.10 -8.21 7.79
CA VAL A 54 -12.77 -6.96 7.42
C VAL A 54 -14.28 -7.16 7.56
N GLY A 55 -14.87 -6.46 8.53
CA GLY A 55 -16.31 -6.39 8.74
C GLY A 55 -16.81 -6.49 10.19
N THR A 56 -16.04 -7.07 11.13
CA THR A 56 -16.62 -7.47 12.44
C THR A 56 -16.14 -6.71 13.67
N GLU A 57 -15.01 -5.99 13.64
CA GLU A 57 -14.46 -5.37 14.85
C GLU A 57 -14.53 -3.83 14.84
N LYS A 58 -15.48 -3.25 15.60
CA LYS A 58 -15.49 -1.82 16.01
C LYS A 58 -14.16 -1.38 16.65
N LYS A 59 -13.37 -2.33 17.16
CA LYS A 59 -12.07 -2.12 17.82
C LYS A 59 -10.90 -1.83 16.88
N ARG A 60 -11.08 -1.90 15.56
CA ARG A 60 -9.98 -1.74 14.60
C ARG A 60 -9.27 -0.38 14.70
N TYR A 61 -10.02 0.69 14.90
CA TYR A 61 -9.48 2.05 15.06
C TYR A 61 -9.02 2.36 16.49
N ILE A 62 -9.35 1.51 17.46
CA ILE A 62 -8.96 1.63 18.87
C ILE A 62 -7.63 0.92 19.11
N LYS A 63 -7.40 -0.21 18.43
CA LYS A 63 -6.22 -1.05 18.61
C LYS A 63 -4.99 -0.46 17.90
N LYS A 64 -4.08 0.11 18.70
CA LYS A 64 -2.82 0.71 18.24
C LYS A 64 -1.74 -0.32 17.90
N VAL A 65 -1.69 -1.44 18.64
CA VAL A 65 -0.68 -2.49 18.48
C VAL A 65 -1.34 -3.77 18.01
N TRP A 66 -0.90 -4.28 16.86
CA TRP A 66 -1.37 -5.55 16.31
C TRP A 66 -0.31 -6.63 16.47
N PRO A 67 -0.72 -7.88 16.76
CA PRO A 67 0.22 -8.98 16.79
C PRO A 67 0.87 -9.15 15.42
N LYS A 68 2.17 -9.37 15.44
CA LYS A 68 2.96 -9.64 14.24
C LYS A 68 2.45 -10.94 13.61
N ARG A 69 2.26 -10.92 12.29
CA ARG A 69 1.95 -12.15 11.57
C ARG A 69 3.22 -13.01 11.53
N GLN A 70 3.16 -14.18 12.17
CA GLN A 70 4.32 -15.09 12.24
C GLN A 70 4.44 -15.95 10.97
N PHE A 71 3.31 -16.40 10.40
CA PHE A 71 3.31 -17.27 9.23
C PHE A 71 2.32 -16.80 8.15
N LEU A 72 2.76 -16.86 6.90
CA LEU A 72 1.96 -16.68 5.69
C LEU A 72 1.77 -18.06 5.08
N ILE A 73 0.88 -18.85 5.70
CA ILE A 73 0.61 -20.22 5.27
C ILE A 73 -0.38 -20.15 4.09
N PRO A 74 -0.07 -20.78 2.93
CA PRO A 74 -1.02 -20.91 1.83
C PRO A 74 -2.35 -21.51 2.31
N GLY A 75 -3.48 -20.93 1.88
CA GLY A 75 -4.83 -21.34 2.29
C GLY A 75 -5.34 -20.72 3.59
N VAL A 76 -4.49 -20.06 4.38
CA VAL A 76 -4.88 -19.45 5.67
C VAL A 76 -4.80 -17.92 5.60
N LYS A 77 -5.87 -17.23 6.05
CA LYS A 77 -5.88 -15.76 6.26
C LYS A 77 -5.23 -14.95 5.13
N ASN A 78 -5.67 -15.16 3.89
CA ASN A 78 -5.23 -14.48 2.65
C ASN A 78 -3.87 -14.94 2.06
N GLY A 79 -3.22 -15.97 2.61
CA GLY A 79 -2.09 -16.62 1.94
C GLY A 79 -2.57 -17.45 0.75
N LYS A 80 -2.06 -17.19 -0.45
CA LYS A 80 -2.35 -17.96 -1.66
C LYS A 80 -1.17 -18.85 -2.06
N ASN A 81 0.04 -18.30 -2.03
CA ASN A 81 1.26 -18.95 -2.44
C ASN A 81 2.29 -18.91 -1.32
N GLU A 82 3.36 -19.70 -1.46
CA GLU A 82 4.52 -19.57 -0.58
C GLU A 82 5.20 -18.20 -0.78
N PRO A 83 5.76 -17.60 0.28
CA PRO A 83 6.47 -16.35 0.16
C PRO A 83 7.79 -16.53 -0.62
N LEU A 84 8.02 -15.71 -1.63
CA LEU A 84 9.27 -15.68 -2.42
C LEU A 84 10.40 -14.93 -1.71
N SER A 85 10.06 -14.08 -0.74
CA SER A 85 11.03 -13.34 0.08
C SER A 85 10.53 -13.23 1.51
N ALA A 86 11.47 -13.27 2.46
CA ALA A 86 11.17 -13.07 3.86
C ALA A 86 10.59 -11.67 4.09
N SER A 87 9.47 -11.56 4.82
CA SER A 87 8.81 -10.27 5.06
C SER A 87 9.75 -9.23 5.70
N LYS A 88 10.72 -9.67 6.52
CA LYS A 88 11.75 -8.78 7.12
C LYS A 88 12.63 -8.08 6.08
N LYS A 89 12.77 -8.63 4.88
CA LYS A 89 13.57 -8.08 3.78
C LYS A 89 12.77 -7.14 2.88
N ILE A 90 11.47 -7.01 3.12
CA ILE A 90 10.60 -6.16 2.33
C ILE A 90 10.45 -4.80 3.00
N LEU A 91 10.81 -3.76 2.26
CA LEU A 91 10.66 -2.37 2.66
C LEU A 91 9.37 -1.81 2.07
N LEU A 92 8.47 -1.35 2.95
CA LEU A 92 7.26 -0.67 2.52
C LEU A 92 7.61 0.66 1.81
N PRO A 93 6.96 0.97 0.68
CA PRO A 93 7.17 2.23 -0.05
C PRO A 93 6.42 3.39 0.65
N PRO A 94 7.10 4.30 1.38
CA PRO A 94 6.43 5.32 2.19
C PRO A 94 5.61 6.29 1.35
N LEU A 95 6.07 6.58 0.11
CA LEU A 95 5.38 7.47 -0.80
C LEU A 95 4.02 6.92 -1.25
N HIS A 96 3.95 5.63 -1.62
CA HIS A 96 2.69 5.00 -2.07
C HIS A 96 1.64 4.95 -0.94
N ILE A 97 2.09 4.70 0.30
CA ILE A 97 1.22 4.76 1.49
C ILE A 97 0.67 6.18 1.68
N LYS A 98 1.56 7.17 1.66
CA LYS A 98 1.18 8.58 1.83
C LYS A 98 0.22 9.07 0.74
N LEU A 99 0.44 8.69 -0.52
CA LEU A 99 -0.45 9.00 -1.64
C LEU A 99 -1.82 8.33 -1.47
N GLY A 100 -1.86 7.06 -1.05
CA GLY A 100 -3.12 6.37 -0.76
C GLY A 100 -3.92 7.02 0.38
N LEU A 101 -3.24 7.46 1.44
CA LEU A 101 -3.87 8.20 2.54
C LEU A 101 -4.41 9.56 2.08
N MET A 102 -3.63 10.32 1.31
CA MET A 102 -4.06 11.60 0.74
C MET A 102 -5.31 11.41 -0.13
N LYS A 103 -5.34 10.33 -0.94
CA LYS A 103 -6.51 9.99 -1.75
C LYS A 103 -7.77 9.81 -0.89
N ASN A 104 -7.67 9.02 0.18
CA ASN A 104 -8.81 8.80 1.08
C ASN A 104 -9.23 10.09 1.79
N PHE A 105 -8.26 10.91 2.21
CA PHE A 105 -8.52 12.20 2.86
C PHE A 105 -9.30 13.15 1.95
N VAL A 106 -8.86 13.31 0.69
CA VAL A 106 -9.53 14.19 -0.26
C VAL A 106 -10.90 13.65 -0.67
N LYS A 107 -11.08 12.32 -0.78
CA LYS A 107 -12.40 11.73 -1.03
C LYS A 107 -13.40 11.93 0.10
N ALA A 108 -12.93 12.05 1.34
CA ALA A 108 -13.77 12.34 2.50
C ALA A 108 -14.02 13.85 2.71
N MET A 109 -13.33 14.71 1.94
CA MET A 109 -13.44 16.16 2.06
C MET A 109 -14.73 16.67 1.42
N ASP A 110 -15.34 17.68 2.05
CA ASP A 110 -16.44 18.41 1.43
C ASP A 110 -15.95 19.16 0.17
N CYS A 111 -16.56 18.87 -0.97
CA CYS A 111 -16.26 19.51 -2.25
C CYS A 111 -16.60 21.00 -2.26
N GLY A 112 -17.54 21.45 -1.40
CA GLY A 112 -17.86 22.88 -1.20
C GLY A 112 -16.94 23.55 -0.17
N GLY A 113 -16.18 22.78 0.60
CA GLY A 113 -15.38 23.26 1.71
C GLY A 113 -14.13 24.04 1.29
N SER A 114 -13.62 24.85 2.21
CA SER A 114 -12.41 25.67 2.03
C SER A 114 -11.17 24.82 1.68
N GLY A 115 -11.06 23.61 2.22
CA GLY A 115 -9.99 22.67 1.89
C GLY A 115 -9.97 22.27 0.42
N PHE A 116 -11.14 21.95 -0.16
CA PHE A 116 -11.22 21.55 -1.56
C PHE A 116 -10.95 22.75 -2.49
N ARG A 117 -11.46 23.92 -2.11
CA ARG A 117 -11.16 25.20 -2.79
C ARG A 117 -9.66 25.49 -2.79
N TYR A 118 -8.96 25.28 -1.68
CA TYR A 118 -7.51 25.43 -1.61
C TYR A 118 -6.79 24.50 -2.59
N LEU A 119 -7.19 23.22 -2.67
CA LEU A 119 -6.59 22.27 -3.60
C LEU A 119 -6.76 22.69 -5.07
N ARG A 120 -7.95 23.20 -5.45
CA ARG A 120 -8.20 23.75 -6.80
C ARG A 120 -7.30 24.94 -7.10
N LEU A 121 -7.17 25.87 -6.15
CA LEU A 121 -6.36 27.08 -6.31
C LEU A 121 -4.86 26.77 -6.35
N LYS A 122 -4.39 25.82 -5.55
CA LYS A 122 -2.98 25.42 -5.50
C LYS A 122 -2.54 24.64 -6.73
N PHE A 123 -3.46 23.90 -7.35
CA PHE A 123 -3.19 23.09 -8.54
C PHE A 123 -4.14 23.42 -9.69
N PRO A 124 -4.09 24.65 -10.26
CA PRO A 124 -5.03 25.09 -11.28
C PRO A 124 -4.90 24.29 -12.59
N LYS A 125 -3.74 23.65 -12.82
CA LYS A 125 -3.49 22.78 -13.99
C LYS A 125 -3.99 21.35 -13.81
N VAL A 126 -4.50 20.98 -12.63
CA VAL A 126 -5.05 19.64 -12.37
C VAL A 126 -6.56 19.70 -12.51
N SER A 127 -7.13 18.78 -13.27
CA SER A 127 -8.59 18.73 -13.46
C SER A 127 -9.29 18.52 -12.13
N GLU A 128 -10.46 19.14 -11.96
CA GLU A 128 -11.27 18.97 -10.76
C GLU A 128 -11.59 17.50 -10.47
N THR A 129 -11.82 16.70 -11.52
CA THR A 129 -12.03 15.25 -11.42
C THR A 129 -10.86 14.52 -10.77
N LYS A 130 -9.62 14.86 -11.15
CA LYS A 130 -8.41 14.29 -10.53
C LYS A 130 -8.26 14.73 -9.08
N ILE A 131 -8.60 15.99 -8.76
CA ILE A 131 -8.59 16.49 -7.39
C ILE A 131 -9.65 15.76 -6.55
N LYS A 132 -10.90 15.62 -7.01
CA LYS A 132 -11.95 14.85 -6.32
C LYS A 132 -11.54 13.40 -6.05
N GLU A 133 -10.91 12.78 -7.03
CA GLU A 133 -10.38 11.42 -6.90
C GLU A 133 -9.10 11.32 -6.04
N GLY A 134 -8.58 12.46 -5.56
CA GLY A 134 -7.37 12.53 -4.75
C GLY A 134 -6.12 12.05 -5.48
N ILE A 135 -6.08 12.22 -6.81
CA ILE A 135 -4.99 11.78 -7.67
C ILE A 135 -3.94 12.88 -7.75
N PHE A 136 -2.86 12.70 -7.00
CA PHE A 136 -1.70 13.58 -7.02
C PHE A 136 -0.45 12.83 -7.43
N VAL A 137 0.43 13.49 -8.20
CA VAL A 137 1.77 12.97 -8.47
C VAL A 137 2.73 13.31 -7.33
N GLY A 138 3.87 12.60 -7.26
CA GLY A 138 4.88 12.80 -6.22
C GLY A 138 5.24 14.27 -5.94
N PRO A 139 5.55 15.10 -6.96
CA PRO A 139 5.83 16.52 -6.77
C PRO A 139 4.68 17.32 -6.14
N GLN A 140 3.44 17.11 -6.59
CA GLN A 140 2.26 17.79 -6.04
C GLN A 140 2.03 17.41 -4.58
N PHE A 141 2.13 16.11 -4.28
CA PHE A 141 2.04 15.62 -2.91
C PHE A 141 3.12 16.24 -2.01
N ARG A 142 4.37 16.31 -2.48
CA ARG A 142 5.46 16.97 -1.74
C ARG A 142 5.15 18.45 -1.48
N GLN A 143 4.57 19.17 -2.44
CA GLN A 143 4.17 20.57 -2.27
C GLN A 143 3.02 20.76 -1.26
N LEU A 144 2.14 19.77 -1.11
CA LEU A 144 1.10 19.77 -0.07
C LEU A 144 1.68 19.49 1.32
N MET A 145 2.65 18.59 1.41
CA MET A 145 3.26 18.19 2.67
C MET A 145 4.41 19.09 3.13
N LYS A 146 4.81 20.09 2.33
CA LYS A 146 5.75 21.11 2.81
C LYS A 146 5.10 21.80 4.00
N SER A 147 5.66 21.58 5.19
CA SER A 147 5.32 22.34 6.38
C SER A 147 5.56 23.81 6.06
N GLY A 148 4.54 24.64 6.29
CA GLY A 148 4.75 26.07 6.46
C GLY A 148 5.39 26.28 7.82
N VAL A 149 6.71 26.09 7.88
CA VAL A 149 7.61 26.64 8.91
C VAL A 149 8.88 27.03 8.16
#